data_AF-A0A1Q9R282-F1
#
_entry.id   AF-A0A1Q9R282-F1
#
_cell.length_a   1.000
_cell.length_b   1.000
_cell.length_c   1.000
_cell.angle_alpha   90.00
_cell.angle_beta   90.00
_cell.angle_gamma   90.00
#
_symmetry.space_group_name_H-M   'P 1'
#
loop_
_entity.id
_entity.type
_entity.pdbx_description
1 polymer ?
#
loop_
_entity_poly.entity_id
_entity_poly.type
_entity_poly.pdbx_seq_one_letter_code
_entity_poly.pdbx_strand_id
1 'polypeptide(L)'
;MNRNEDMSVQIANALHNTPVGKKLTMNFRGVPTPVEVKYTFNGGWVVTQILHPGVPLEIVRGEDGHLQQIDITLLPYEGMAVTN
;
A
#
# COMPACT_ATOMS: atom_id res chain seq x y z
N MET A 1 -1.08 15.84 10.56
CA MET A 1 -0.54 14.52 10.20
C MET A 1 -0.55 14.39 8.68
N ASN A 2 0.50 13.82 8.12
CA ASN A 2 0.63 13.65 6.67
C ASN A 2 -0.33 12.52 6.23
N ARG A 3 -1.16 12.78 5.21
CA ARG A 3 -2.18 11.82 4.73
C ARG A 3 -1.57 10.46 4.37
N ASN A 4 -0.33 10.44 3.90
CA ASN A 4 0.40 9.22 3.57
C ASN A 4 0.76 8.41 4.82
N GLU A 5 1.21 9.08 5.89
CA GLU A 5 1.55 8.42 7.17
C GLU A 5 0.32 7.78 7.81
N ASP A 6 -0.82 8.47 7.80
CA ASP A 6 -2.08 7.94 8.33
C ASP A 6 -2.52 6.68 7.56
N MET A 7 -2.34 6.67 6.24
CA MET A 7 -2.64 5.50 5.41
C MET A 7 -1.68 4.34 5.71
N SER A 8 -0.38 4.60 5.80
CA SER A 8 0.61 3.57 6.17
C SER A 8 0.27 2.89 7.50
N VAL A 9 -0.09 3.68 8.52
CA VAL A 9 -0.47 3.16 9.85
C VAL A 9 -1.75 2.32 9.79
N GLN A 10 -2.78 2.81 9.09
CA GLN A 10 -4.03 2.05 8.95
C GLN A 10 -3.80 0.70 8.27
N ILE A 11 -2.93 0.66 7.27
CA ILE A 11 -2.62 -0.55 6.51
C ILE A 11 -1.79 -1.52 7.34
N ALA A 12 -0.78 -1.04 8.05
CA ALA A 12 -0.02 -1.86 8.99
C ALA A 12 -0.93 -2.48 10.06
N ASN A 13 -1.85 -1.69 10.63
CA ASN A 13 -2.82 -2.17 11.62
C ASN A 13 -3.80 -3.19 11.03
N ALA A 14 -4.32 -2.95 9.82
CA ALA A 14 -5.22 -3.88 9.15
C ALA A 14 -4.53 -5.22 8.84
N LEU A 15 -3.27 -5.17 8.40
CA LEU A 15 -2.48 -6.38 8.15
C LEU A 15 -2.19 -7.13 9.45
N HIS A 16 -1.83 -6.43 10.54
CA HIS A 16 -1.60 -7.04 11.85
C HIS A 16 -2.87 -7.69 12.45
N ASN A 17 -4.06 -7.25 12.05
CA ASN A 17 -5.32 -7.86 12.49
C ASN A 17 -5.84 -8.98 11.56
N THR A 18 -5.27 -9.11 10.36
CA THR A 18 -5.63 -10.17 9.41
C THR A 18 -5.07 -11.51 9.90
N PRO A 19 -5.75 -12.67 9.87
CA PRO A 19 -5.12 -13.92 10.31
C PRO A 19 -3.93 -14.35 9.43
N VAL A 20 -2.94 -15.05 10.00
CA VAL A 20 -1.79 -15.58 9.24
C VAL A 20 -2.27 -16.49 8.10
N GLY A 21 -1.67 -16.34 6.92
CA GLY A 21 -2.04 -17.05 5.69
C GLY A 21 -3.30 -16.52 5.01
N LYS A 22 -3.97 -15.49 5.56
CA LYS A 22 -5.12 -14.84 4.92
C LYS A 22 -4.71 -13.58 4.18
N LYS A 23 -5.51 -13.27 3.15
CA LYS A 23 -5.32 -12.11 2.28
C LYS A 23 -6.02 -10.89 2.87
N LEU A 24 -5.29 -9.79 2.96
CA LEU A 24 -5.81 -8.43 3.08
C LEU A 24 -5.92 -7.84 1.68
N THR A 25 -7.11 -7.33 1.33
CA THR A 25 -7.36 -6.63 0.06
C THR A 25 -7.81 -5.21 0.37
N MET A 26 -7.18 -4.22 -0.25
CA MET A 26 -7.50 -2.81 -0.07
C MET A 26 -7.70 -2.10 -1.40
N ASN A 27 -8.75 -1.31 -1.48
CA ASN A 27 -9.11 -0.55 -2.66
C ASN A 27 -8.85 0.93 -2.40
N PHE A 28 -7.96 1.53 -3.19
CA PHE A 28 -7.76 2.98 -3.18
C PHE A 28 -8.91 3.65 -3.92
N ARG A 29 -9.51 4.67 -3.30
CA ARG A 29 -10.62 5.46 -3.85
C ARG A 29 -10.25 6.94 -3.85
N GLY A 30 -10.87 7.70 -4.74
CA GLY A 30 -10.65 9.15 -4.88
C GLY A 30 -10.08 9.49 -6.25
N VAL A 31 -9.20 10.49 -6.30
CA VAL A 31 -8.53 10.90 -7.54
C VAL A 31 -7.71 9.71 -8.06
N PRO A 32 -7.81 9.35 -9.36
CA PRO A 32 -7.14 8.19 -9.93
C PRO A 32 -5.65 8.47 -10.11
N THR A 33 -4.88 8.38 -9.03
CA THR A 33 -3.43 8.51 -9.05
C THR A 33 -2.78 7.15 -8.79
N PRO A 34 -1.59 6.87 -9.37
CA PRO A 34 -0.85 5.69 -8.99
C PRO A 34 -0.46 5.74 -7.50
N VAL A 35 -0.37 4.57 -6.89
CA VAL A 35 0.05 4.41 -5.49
C VAL A 35 1.33 3.60 -5.47
N GLU A 36 2.39 4.17 -4.90
CA GLU A 36 3.59 3.42 -4.58
C GLU A 36 3.44 2.83 -3.17
N VAL A 37 3.72 1.54 -3.05
CA VAL A 37 3.72 0.81 -1.79
C VAL A 37 5.09 0.17 -1.62
N LYS A 38 5.75 0.51 -0.52
CA LYS A 38 7.08 0.00 -0.18
C LYS A 38 7.02 -0.81 1.11
N TYR A 39 7.55 -2.02 1.04
CA TYR A 39 7.69 -2.93 2.17
C TYR A 39 9.14 -3.02 2.57
N THR A 40 9.42 -2.82 3.85
CA THR A 40 10.75 -3.07 4.43
C THR A 40 10.66 -4.27 5.33
N PHE A 41 11.45 -5.31 5.02
CA PHE A 41 11.52 -6.55 5.78
C PHE A 41 12.85 -6.67 6.54
N ASN A 42 12.88 -7.56 7.53
CA ASN A 42 14.11 -7.94 8.23
C ASN A 42 15.20 -8.39 7.23
N GLY A 43 16.45 -8.11 7.60
CA GLY A 43 17.60 -8.40 6.74
C GLY A 43 17.81 -7.38 5.62
N GLY A 44 17.09 -6.25 5.64
CA GLY A 44 17.29 -5.14 4.70
C GLY A 44 16.59 -5.32 3.35
N TRP A 45 15.70 -6.30 3.22
CA TRP A 45 14.94 -6.52 2.00
C TRP A 45 13.90 -5.42 1.82
N VAL A 46 13.89 -4.81 0.64
CA VAL A 46 12.92 -3.78 0.25
C VAL A 46 12.20 -4.22 -1.01
N VAL A 47 10.88 -4.25 -0.95
CA VAL A 47 10.02 -4.53 -2.11
C VAL A 47 9.18 -3.29 -2.40
N THR A 48 9.23 -2.80 -3.63
CA THR A 48 8.42 -1.66 -4.08
C THR A 48 7.44 -2.13 -5.15
N GLN A 49 6.17 -1.77 -4.98
CA GLN A 49 5.11 -2.04 -5.92
C GLN A 49 4.41 -0.73 -6.30
N ILE A 50 4.19 -0.52 -7.60
CA ILE A 50 3.36 0.57 -8.10
C ILE A 50 2.00 0.00 -8.50
N LEU A 51 0.94 0.56 -7.92
CA LEU A 51 -0.45 0.21 -8.20
C LEU A 51 -1.04 1.27 -9.11
N HIS A 52 -1.46 0.86 -10.30
CA HIS A 52 -2.22 1.74 -11.19
C HIS A 52 -3.65 1.94 -10.65
N PRO A 53 -4.32 3.07 -10.99
CA PRO A 53 -5.69 3.30 -10.59
C PRO A 53 -6.62 2.13 -10.93
N GLY A 54 -7.45 1.73 -9.96
CA GLY A 54 -8.37 0.59 -10.09
C GLY A 54 -7.76 -0.77 -9.75
N VAL A 55 -6.44 -0.87 -9.58
CA VAL A 55 -5.78 -2.10 -9.11
C VAL A 55 -5.82 -2.14 -7.57
N PRO A 56 -6.37 -3.20 -6.95
CA PRO A 56 -6.33 -3.33 -5.50
C PRO A 56 -4.93 -3.66 -5.01
N LEU A 57 -4.61 -3.24 -3.78
CA LEU A 57 -3.50 -3.80 -3.05
C LEU A 57 -3.92 -5.13 -2.43
N GLU A 58 -3.16 -6.18 -2.70
CA GLU A 58 -3.35 -7.50 -2.11
C GLU A 58 -2.09 -7.94 -1.38
N ILE A 59 -2.21 -8.24 -0.09
CA ILE A 59 -1.11 -8.74 0.74
C ILE A 59 -1.60 -9.99 1.48
N VAL A 60 -0.80 -11.06 1.48
CA VAL A 60 -1.06 -12.22 2.35
C VAL A 60 -0.25 -12.03 3.62
N ARG A 61 -0.90 -12.11 4.79
CA ARG A 61 -0.19 -12.03 6.07
C ARG A 61 0.71 -13.26 6.24
N GLY A 62 2.01 -13.02 6.43
CA GLY A 62 2.97 -14.01 6.90
C GLY A 62 3.10 -14.01 8.43
N GLU A 63 4.08 -14.75 8.94
CA GLU A 63 4.40 -14.75 10.38
C GLU A 63 4.87 -13.37 10.85
N ASP A 64 4.68 -13.10 12.14
CA ASP A 64 5.09 -11.84 12.75
C ASP A 64 6.62 -11.69 12.80
N GLY A 65 7.07 -10.43 12.87
CA GLY A 65 8.47 -10.10 13.04
C GLY A 65 9.29 -10.04 11.76
N HIS A 66 8.74 -10.39 10.58
CA HIS A 66 9.46 -10.27 9.31
C HIS A 66 9.29 -8.92 8.61
N LEU A 67 8.08 -8.35 8.64
CA LEU A 67 7.78 -7.05 8.05
C LEU A 67 8.00 -5.96 9.10
N GLN A 68 8.87 -4.99 8.80
CA GLN A 68 9.21 -3.89 9.70
C GLN A 68 8.36 -2.64 9.43
N GLN A 69 8.14 -2.33 8.15
CA GLN A 69 7.50 -1.08 7.75
C GLN A 69 6.77 -1.23 6.42
N ILE A 70 5.64 -0.54 6.32
CA ILE A 70 4.91 -0.31 5.07
C ILE A 70 4.84 1.20 4.88
N ASP A 71 5.35 1.68 3.75
CA ASP A 71 5.22 3.08 3.33
C ASP A 71 4.32 3.16 2.11
N ILE A 72 3.41 4.14 2.12
CA ILE A 72 2.45 4.37 1.05
C ILE A 72 2.56 5.79 0.58
N THR A 73 2.78 5.95 -0.72
CA THR A 73 2.90 7.25 -1.36
C THR A 73 1.90 7.36 -2.48
N LEU A 74 0.96 8.29 -2.36
CA LEU A 74 0.14 8.72 -3.49
C LEU A 74 1.03 9.53 -4.43
N LEU A 75 1.29 9.01 -5.63
CA LEU A 75 2.12 9.71 -6.60
C LEU A 75 1.32 10.86 -7.23
N PRO A 76 1.94 12.02 -7.49
CA PRO A 76 1.28 13.07 -8.24
C PRO A 76 0.91 12.54 -9.62
N TYR A 77 -0.34 12.77 -10.04
CA TYR A 77 -0.83 12.39 -11.35
C TYR A 77 -1.69 13.53 -11.89
N GLU A 78 -1.24 14.15 -12.97
CA GLU A 78 -1.94 15.28 -13.60
C GLU A 78 -3.10 14.85 -14.51
N GLY A 79 -3.39 13.55 -14.60
CA GLY A 79 -4.42 13.01 -15.48
C GLY A 79 -3.95 12.86 -16.93
N MET A 80 -4.74 12.14 -17.73
CA MET A 80 -4.82 12.41 -19.17
C MET A 80 -5.97 13.39 -19.36
N ALA A 81 -5.71 14.60 -19.87
CA ALA A 81 -6.78 15.50 -20.27
C ALA A 81 -7.59 14.80 -21.36
N VAL A 82 -8.88 14.54 -21.10
CA VAL A 82 -9.79 14.14 -22.17
C VAL A 82 -10.03 15.39 -23.01
N THR A 83 -9.29 15.53 -24.12
CA THR A 83 -9.64 16.49 -25.15
C THR A 83 -10.82 15.91 -25.92
N ASN A 84 -12.02 16.40 -25.62
CA ASN A 84 -13.19 16.20 -26.47
C ASN A 84 -13.06 17.00 -27.77
#